data_AF-R9KZC2-F1
#
_entry.id   AF-R9KZC2-F1
#
_cell.length_a   1.000
_cell.length_b   1.000
_cell.length_c   1.000
_cell.angle_alpha   90.00
_cell.angle_beta   90.00
_cell.angle_gamma   90.00
#
_symmetry.space_group_name_H-M   'P 1'
#
loop_
_entity.id
_entity.type
_entity.pdbx_description
1 polymer ?
#
loop_
_entity_poly.entity_id
_entity_poly.type
_entity_poly.pdbx_seq_one_letter_code
_entity_poly.pdbx_strand_id
1 'polypeptide(L)'
;MELLNAAKTGKKERPIKVLQFGEGNFLRAFVDYFIDIANEKGMFDGDIVLVKPIDGPGILNMFHDQDCQYTVCLRGIVDGEPKVEKRVITSVADVVDAYAEYQKYNDYAKLDSLRYIVSNTTEAGIVFDNTDKFELDPPNTYPGKLCKFLYTRYKHFNGAMDKGLVMLPVELIDDNGIMLKKCVVEFAKLWNLEEGFLTWLDDACVFTSTLVDRIVTGYPRDDAEELWKDFGYRDNIVVTAEPFGLWVIESAKDISKEFPLPEAGCPVIFTDNQKPYKQRKVRILNGAHTSFVLASYLAGNDYVRESMEDEIIGNFMHQTIYDEVIPTLDLPKEDLLEFAQAVNGRFKNPYIKHALLAISLNSVSKWRARCMPSLLVYMERKGELPKHLTFSIAALMAFYTGSEIREKALIGHRDGQEYNVMDDAAVLAFFAANSAKPSAEFVNAYLSNVDFHGQDLTQVAGLADAVTAYLEDIRTLGMRKAIEKNF
;
A
#
# COMPACT_ATOMS: atom_id res chain seq x y z
N MET A 1 -16.35 27.58 -15.26
CA MET A 1 -16.93 26.93 -14.07
C MET A 1 -16.32 27.59 -12.85
N GLU A 2 -17.12 27.86 -11.83
CA GLU A 2 -16.61 28.39 -10.56
C GLU A 2 -15.78 27.32 -9.84
N LEU A 3 -14.82 27.75 -9.03
CA LEU A 3 -14.01 26.87 -8.20
C LEU A 3 -14.87 26.31 -7.04
N LEU A 4 -14.63 25.04 -6.68
CA LEU A 4 -15.24 24.42 -5.49
C LEU A 4 -14.84 25.21 -4.23
N ASN A 5 -15.80 25.41 -3.32
CA ASN A 5 -15.60 26.12 -2.06
C ASN A 5 -16.68 25.72 -1.03
N ALA A 6 -16.53 26.14 0.22
CA ALA A 6 -17.44 25.75 1.30
C ALA A 6 -18.87 26.26 1.11
N ALA A 7 -19.05 27.41 0.46
CA ALA A 7 -20.38 27.96 0.17
C ALA A 7 -21.19 27.07 -0.78
N LYS A 8 -20.53 26.32 -1.68
CA LYS A 8 -21.18 25.34 -2.56
C LYS A 8 -21.57 24.05 -1.85
N THR A 9 -20.79 23.62 -0.86
CA THR A 9 -20.96 22.31 -0.21
C THR A 9 -21.83 22.36 1.03
N GLY A 10 -22.00 23.56 1.63
CA GLY A 10 -22.70 23.70 2.91
C GLY A 10 -21.93 23.04 4.06
N LYS A 11 -20.58 23.07 3.99
CA LYS A 11 -19.69 22.49 5.01
C LYS A 11 -20.18 22.86 6.42
N LYS A 12 -20.40 21.85 7.26
CA LYS A 12 -20.66 22.00 8.69
C LYS A 12 -19.32 22.10 9.43
N GLU A 13 -19.16 23.13 10.25
CA GLU A 13 -18.03 23.24 11.17
C GLU A 13 -18.12 22.18 12.28
N ARG A 14 -17.01 21.46 12.51
CA ARG A 14 -16.89 20.45 13.58
C ARG A 14 -15.63 20.70 14.39
N PRO A 15 -15.56 20.22 15.65
CA PRO A 15 -14.30 20.27 16.40
C PRO A 15 -13.22 19.48 15.66
N ILE A 16 -11.98 19.98 15.67
CA ILE A 16 -10.84 19.24 15.13
C ILE A 16 -10.57 18.06 16.05
N LYS A 17 -10.72 16.84 15.52
CA LYS A 17 -10.46 15.59 16.24
C LYS A 17 -9.27 14.81 15.69
N VAL A 18 -8.86 15.12 14.45
CA VAL A 18 -7.79 14.42 13.74
C VAL A 18 -6.73 15.40 13.26
N LEU A 19 -5.47 15.11 13.55
CA LEU A 19 -4.32 15.74 12.90
C LEU A 19 -3.66 14.69 12.00
N GLN A 20 -3.52 15.02 10.72
CA GLN A 20 -3.07 14.10 9.69
C GLN A 20 -1.74 14.55 9.11
N PHE A 21 -0.68 13.77 9.31
CA PHE A 21 0.63 14.02 8.72
C PHE A 21 0.70 13.44 7.30
N GLY A 22 0.71 14.34 6.33
CA GLY A 22 0.64 14.05 4.91
C GLY A 22 -0.68 14.53 4.27
N GLU A 23 -0.55 15.18 3.13
CA GLU A 23 -1.65 15.68 2.30
C GLU A 23 -1.84 14.85 1.00
N GLY A 24 -1.19 13.69 0.96
CA GLY A 24 -1.12 12.83 -0.21
C GLY A 24 -2.46 12.27 -0.67
N ASN A 25 -2.51 11.83 -1.93
CA ASN A 25 -3.72 11.28 -2.54
C ASN A 25 -4.31 10.10 -1.76
N PHE A 26 -3.45 9.23 -1.20
CA PHE A 26 -3.90 8.06 -0.46
C PHE A 26 -4.79 8.45 0.72
N LEU A 27 -4.30 9.32 1.60
CA LEU A 27 -5.03 9.76 2.78
C LEU A 27 -6.36 10.43 2.40
N ARG A 28 -6.33 11.31 1.40
CA ARG A 28 -7.52 11.99 0.89
C ARG A 28 -8.60 11.06 0.35
N ALA A 29 -8.20 10.07 -0.43
CA ALA A 29 -9.13 9.08 -0.97
C ALA A 29 -9.38 7.90 -0.02
N PHE A 30 -8.94 7.94 1.24
CA PHE A 30 -9.06 6.80 2.16
C PHE A 30 -9.51 7.25 3.55
N VAL A 31 -8.64 7.92 4.31
CA VAL A 31 -8.92 8.36 5.68
C VAL A 31 -9.97 9.46 5.68
N ASP A 32 -9.72 10.53 4.93
CA ASP A 32 -10.63 11.68 4.85
C ASP A 32 -11.99 11.24 4.32
N TYR A 33 -12.00 10.34 3.33
CA TYR A 33 -13.19 9.73 2.75
C TYR A 33 -14.02 8.95 3.77
N PHE A 34 -13.41 8.09 4.60
CA PHE A 34 -14.14 7.33 5.62
C PHE A 34 -14.65 8.21 6.76
N ILE A 35 -13.87 9.21 7.16
CA ILE A 35 -14.29 10.18 8.18
C ILE A 35 -15.46 11.04 7.66
N ASP A 36 -15.43 11.45 6.39
CA ASP A 36 -16.53 12.19 5.77
C ASP A 36 -17.83 11.37 5.73
N ILE A 37 -17.77 10.08 5.40
CA ILE A 37 -18.92 9.15 5.49
C ILE A 37 -19.45 9.07 6.93
N ALA A 38 -18.57 8.90 7.91
CA ALA A 38 -19.00 8.82 9.31
C ALA A 38 -19.60 10.14 9.82
N ASN A 39 -19.09 11.28 9.35
CA ASN A 39 -19.65 12.60 9.63
C ASN A 39 -21.03 12.79 9.00
N GLU A 40 -21.24 12.34 7.76
CA GLU A 40 -22.55 12.37 7.07
C GLU A 40 -23.60 11.56 7.84
N LYS A 41 -23.19 10.42 8.44
CA LYS A 41 -24.05 9.59 9.28
C LYS A 41 -24.20 10.08 10.73
N GLY A 42 -23.56 11.19 11.09
CA GLY A 42 -23.59 11.75 12.45
C GLY A 42 -22.86 10.90 13.50
N MET A 43 -21.93 10.03 13.08
CA MET A 43 -21.27 9.06 13.96
C MET A 43 -19.92 9.55 14.51
N PHE A 44 -19.19 10.40 13.79
CA PHE A 44 -17.87 10.89 14.21
C PHE A 44 -17.89 12.33 14.75
N ASP A 45 -18.58 13.24 14.05
CA ASP A 45 -18.70 14.68 14.34
C ASP A 45 -17.34 15.33 14.67
N GLY A 46 -16.38 15.21 13.76
CA GLY A 46 -15.05 15.79 13.91
C GLY A 46 -14.34 16.02 12.58
N ASP A 47 -13.58 17.12 12.52
CA ASP A 47 -12.82 17.49 11.33
C ASP A 47 -11.33 17.16 11.45
N ILE A 48 -10.67 17.18 10.30
CA ILE A 48 -9.27 16.83 10.06
C ILE A 48 -8.49 18.10 9.76
N VAL A 49 -7.30 18.22 10.34
CA VAL A 49 -6.28 19.17 9.87
C VAL A 49 -5.17 18.39 9.18
N LEU A 50 -4.85 18.78 7.96
CA LEU A 50 -3.74 18.22 7.18
C LEU A 50 -2.44 18.96 7.53
N VAL A 51 -1.35 18.22 7.73
CA VAL A 51 -0.02 18.75 8.02
C VAL A 51 0.91 18.35 6.88
N LYS A 52 1.53 19.33 6.21
CA LYS A 52 2.67 19.05 5.32
C LYS A 52 3.91 18.80 6.18
N PRO A 53 4.45 17.56 6.23
CA PRO A 53 5.47 17.20 7.19
C PRO A 53 6.90 17.39 6.69
N ILE A 54 7.08 17.77 5.42
CA ILE A 54 8.38 17.95 4.74
C ILE A 54 8.59 19.40 4.30
N ASP A 55 9.86 19.80 4.27
CA ASP A 55 10.27 21.05 3.65
C ASP A 55 10.30 20.87 2.13
N GLY A 56 9.78 21.85 1.39
CA GLY A 56 9.62 21.78 -0.05
C GLY A 56 8.21 22.10 -0.56
N PRO A 57 8.02 22.04 -1.89
CA PRO A 57 6.78 22.45 -2.54
C PRO A 57 5.63 21.52 -2.14
N GLY A 58 4.51 22.12 -1.77
CA GLY A 58 3.25 21.43 -1.49
C GLY A 58 2.10 22.05 -2.25
N ILE A 59 0.90 21.52 -2.04
CA ILE A 59 -0.33 21.98 -2.70
C ILE A 59 -1.25 22.76 -1.75
N LEU A 60 -0.72 23.30 -0.65
CA LEU A 60 -1.48 23.98 0.41
C LEU A 60 -2.39 25.08 -0.14
N ASN A 61 -1.83 25.93 -1.01
CA ASN A 61 -2.60 27.00 -1.66
C ASN A 61 -3.83 26.46 -2.40
N MET A 62 -3.74 25.28 -3.03
CA MET A 62 -4.89 24.69 -3.73
C MET A 62 -5.98 24.21 -2.77
N PHE A 63 -5.62 23.76 -1.56
CA PHE A 63 -6.61 23.49 -0.53
C PHE A 63 -7.23 24.78 -0.01
N HIS A 64 -6.43 25.79 0.32
CA HIS A 64 -6.91 27.07 0.84
C HIS A 64 -7.82 27.80 -0.17
N ASP A 65 -7.48 27.78 -1.46
CA ASP A 65 -8.29 28.34 -2.54
C ASP A 65 -9.68 27.66 -2.67
N GLN A 66 -9.84 26.46 -2.12
CA GLN A 66 -11.08 25.68 -2.15
C GLN A 66 -11.73 25.48 -0.77
N ASP A 67 -11.34 26.27 0.24
CA ASP A 67 -11.78 26.10 1.64
C ASP A 67 -11.62 24.66 2.17
N CYS A 68 -10.52 24.03 1.75
CA CYS A 68 -10.16 22.63 2.00
C CYS A 68 -11.18 21.60 1.50
N GLN A 69 -12.09 21.99 0.59
CA GLN A 69 -13.02 21.07 -0.07
C GLN A 69 -12.38 20.47 -1.32
N TYR A 70 -12.68 19.19 -1.59
CA TYR A 70 -12.26 18.51 -2.82
C TYR A 70 -13.14 17.29 -3.09
N THR A 71 -13.08 16.77 -4.30
CA THR A 71 -13.89 15.64 -4.75
C THR A 71 -13.06 14.37 -4.79
N VAL A 72 -13.53 13.32 -4.14
CA VAL A 72 -13.06 11.95 -4.33
C VAL A 72 -13.98 11.26 -5.35
N CYS A 73 -13.39 10.74 -6.41
CA CYS A 73 -14.08 9.99 -7.45
C CYS A 73 -13.60 8.53 -7.41
N LEU A 74 -14.39 7.66 -6.80
CA LEU A 74 -14.14 6.23 -6.78
C LEU A 74 -14.68 5.61 -8.07
N ARG A 75 -13.85 4.96 -8.85
CA ARG A 75 -14.23 4.41 -10.16
C ARG A 75 -13.64 3.03 -10.39
N GLY A 76 -14.48 2.08 -10.77
CA GLY A 76 -14.06 0.70 -10.96
C GLY A 76 -15.20 -0.25 -11.29
N ILE A 77 -14.98 -1.54 -11.07
CA ILE A 77 -16.01 -2.58 -11.20
C ILE A 77 -16.52 -2.93 -9.80
N VAL A 78 -17.85 -2.90 -9.62
CA VAL A 78 -18.53 -3.34 -8.40
C VAL A 78 -19.66 -4.27 -8.83
N ASP A 79 -19.72 -5.46 -8.25
CA ASP A 79 -20.71 -6.49 -8.60
C ASP A 79 -20.75 -6.83 -10.11
N GLY A 80 -19.60 -6.74 -10.79
CA GLY A 80 -19.46 -7.01 -12.23
C GLY A 80 -19.74 -5.82 -13.14
N GLU A 81 -20.24 -4.70 -12.61
CA GLU A 81 -20.64 -3.53 -13.39
C GLU A 81 -19.71 -2.32 -13.16
N PRO A 82 -19.46 -1.47 -14.18
CA PRO A 82 -18.77 -0.20 -13.99
C PRO A 82 -19.53 0.71 -13.03
N LYS A 83 -18.84 1.18 -11.99
CA LYS A 83 -19.36 2.10 -10.98
C LYS A 83 -18.46 3.31 -10.85
N VAL A 84 -19.06 4.49 -10.80
CA VAL A 84 -18.40 5.75 -10.49
C VAL A 84 -19.17 6.41 -9.35
N GLU A 85 -18.52 6.56 -8.21
CA GLU A 85 -19.04 7.24 -7.02
C GLU A 85 -18.27 8.54 -6.81
N LYS A 86 -18.99 9.63 -6.61
CA LYS A 86 -18.42 10.96 -6.42
C LYS A 86 -18.83 11.44 -5.04
N ARG A 87 -17.86 11.83 -4.23
CA ARG A 87 -18.09 12.43 -2.91
C ARG A 87 -17.29 13.71 -2.80
N VAL A 88 -17.97 14.79 -2.45
CA VAL A 88 -17.28 16.00 -1.99
C VAL A 88 -16.89 15.80 -0.54
N ILE A 89 -15.60 15.90 -0.28
CA ILE A 89 -15.03 15.80 1.05
C ILE A 89 -15.16 17.15 1.75
N THR A 90 -15.86 17.12 2.88
CA THR A 90 -16.16 18.28 3.72
C THR A 90 -15.51 18.18 5.10
N SER A 91 -14.87 17.05 5.41
CA SER A 91 -14.27 16.73 6.71
C SER A 91 -12.91 17.39 6.97
N VAL A 92 -12.33 18.12 6.01
CA VAL A 92 -11.05 18.81 6.19
C VAL A 92 -11.29 20.26 6.59
N ALA A 93 -10.87 20.61 7.81
CA ALA A 93 -10.99 21.95 8.37
C ALA A 93 -9.93 22.91 7.81
N ASP A 94 -8.68 22.47 7.77
CA ASP A 94 -7.52 23.30 7.41
C ASP A 94 -6.34 22.44 6.91
N VAL A 95 -5.37 23.10 6.28
CA VAL A 95 -4.04 22.55 6.01
C VAL A 95 -2.97 23.50 6.54
N VAL A 96 -1.92 22.95 7.14
CA VAL A 96 -0.82 23.71 7.75
C VAL A 96 0.55 23.21 7.28
N ASP A 97 1.46 24.14 7.04
CA ASP A 97 2.87 23.82 6.81
C ASP A 97 3.60 23.68 8.15
N ALA A 98 4.13 22.49 8.46
CA ALA A 98 4.86 22.27 9.70
C ALA A 98 6.12 23.14 9.81
N TYR A 99 6.70 23.59 8.70
CA TYR A 99 7.89 24.43 8.64
C TYR A 99 7.53 25.91 8.63
N ALA A 100 6.76 26.34 7.63
CA ALA A 100 6.43 27.77 7.46
C ALA A 100 5.45 28.29 8.51
N GLU A 101 4.60 27.43 9.06
CA GLU A 101 3.55 27.78 10.03
C GLU A 101 3.72 26.98 11.34
N TYR A 102 4.97 26.72 11.76
CA TYR A 102 5.27 25.82 12.89
C TYR A 102 4.45 26.12 14.16
N GLN A 103 4.28 27.40 14.53
CA GLN A 103 3.52 27.74 15.74
C GLN A 103 2.05 27.33 15.62
N LYS A 104 1.42 27.56 14.47
CA LYS A 104 0.04 27.13 14.18
C LYS A 104 -0.07 25.60 14.24
N TYR A 105 0.88 24.90 13.62
CA TYR A 105 0.99 23.45 13.71
C TYR A 105 1.07 22.96 15.16
N ASN A 106 1.97 23.55 15.96
CA ASN A 106 2.22 23.14 17.33
C ASN A 106 1.04 23.49 18.27
N ASP A 107 0.28 24.54 17.98
CA ASP A 107 -0.91 24.92 18.76
C ASP A 107 -2.02 23.88 18.66
N TYR A 108 -2.09 23.08 17.57
CA TYR A 108 -3.01 21.95 17.50
C TYR A 108 -2.79 20.90 18.59
N ALA A 109 -1.58 20.80 19.16
CA ALA A 109 -1.28 19.90 20.28
C ALA A 109 -2.11 20.23 21.54
N LYS A 110 -2.55 21.48 21.66
CA LYS A 110 -3.25 22.04 22.82
C LYS A 110 -4.77 21.91 22.70
N LEU A 111 -5.29 21.43 21.56
CA LEU A 111 -6.73 21.27 21.38
C LEU A 111 -7.27 20.16 22.28
N ASP A 112 -8.23 20.50 23.12
CA ASP A 112 -8.92 19.53 23.99
C ASP A 112 -9.62 18.42 23.18
N SER A 113 -10.20 18.79 22.04
CA SER A 113 -10.95 17.90 21.14
C SER A 113 -10.08 16.93 20.34
N LEU A 114 -8.77 17.17 20.22
CA LEU A 114 -7.88 16.34 19.42
C LEU A 114 -7.76 14.95 20.07
N ARG A 115 -8.03 13.90 19.29
CA ARG A 115 -7.96 12.50 19.75
C ARG A 115 -7.09 11.62 18.87
N TYR A 116 -7.05 11.86 17.56
CA TYR A 116 -6.39 10.98 16.61
C TYR A 116 -5.24 11.69 15.89
N ILE A 117 -4.14 10.96 15.73
CA ILE A 117 -3.05 11.30 14.83
C ILE A 117 -3.04 10.24 13.72
N VAL A 118 -3.16 10.66 12.47
CA VAL A 118 -3.02 9.79 11.30
C VAL A 118 -1.72 10.17 10.59
N SER A 119 -1.00 9.21 10.02
CA SER A 119 0.18 9.51 9.21
C SER A 119 0.28 8.66 7.96
N ASN A 120 0.68 9.30 6.86
CA ASN A 120 1.31 8.61 5.74
C ASN A 120 2.50 9.43 5.29
N THR A 121 3.67 9.07 5.81
CA THR A 121 4.95 9.72 5.52
C THR A 121 5.82 8.89 4.58
N THR A 122 5.21 7.99 3.81
CA THR A 122 5.84 6.94 2.99
C THR A 122 6.60 5.89 3.81
N GLU A 123 7.09 4.85 3.15
CA GLU A 123 7.89 3.78 3.76
C GLU A 123 9.21 4.29 4.36
N ALA A 124 9.69 5.45 3.90
CA ALA A 124 10.90 6.10 4.41
C ALA A 124 10.64 7.09 5.55
N GLY A 125 9.38 7.29 5.97
CA GLY A 125 9.01 8.35 6.90
C GLY A 125 9.17 8.01 8.39
N ILE A 126 8.91 6.76 8.78
CA ILE A 126 9.10 6.30 10.16
C ILE A 126 10.56 5.86 10.35
N VAL A 127 11.40 6.85 10.63
CA VAL A 127 12.85 6.67 10.80
C VAL A 127 13.32 7.43 12.04
N PHE A 128 14.25 6.81 12.77
CA PHE A 128 15.00 7.45 13.84
C PHE A 128 16.34 7.97 13.29
N ASP A 129 16.58 9.26 13.47
CA ASP A 129 17.85 9.92 13.17
C ASP A 129 18.36 10.59 14.46
N ASN A 130 19.48 10.09 14.98
CA ASN A 130 20.06 10.60 16.24
C ASN A 130 20.68 12.00 16.11
N THR A 131 20.76 12.54 14.89
CA THR A 131 21.24 13.91 14.63
C THR A 131 20.12 14.94 14.67
N ASP A 132 18.85 14.50 14.72
CA ASP A 132 17.68 15.35 14.86
C ASP A 132 17.63 15.98 16.27
N LYS A 133 17.10 17.21 16.36
CA LYS A 133 17.23 18.06 17.56
C LYS A 133 15.90 18.57 18.04
N PHE A 134 15.69 18.54 19.35
CA PHE A 134 14.48 19.04 19.99
C PHE A 134 14.28 20.54 19.74
N GLU A 135 15.34 21.32 19.61
CA GLU A 135 15.29 22.78 19.43
C GLU A 135 14.84 23.20 18.02
N LEU A 136 14.78 22.27 17.06
CA LEU A 136 14.30 22.57 15.72
C LEU A 136 12.78 22.75 15.71
N ASP A 137 12.33 23.76 14.97
CA ASP A 137 10.93 24.12 14.79
C ASP A 137 10.59 24.03 13.30
N PRO A 138 10.24 22.84 12.77
CA PRO A 138 10.07 21.55 13.45
C PRO A 138 11.33 20.67 13.42
N PRO A 139 11.39 19.58 14.23
CA PRO A 139 12.35 18.49 14.02
C PRO A 139 12.29 17.92 12.59
N ASN A 140 13.39 17.33 12.12
CA ASN A 140 13.53 16.90 10.73
C ASN A 140 12.69 15.66 10.41
N THR A 141 12.75 14.63 11.26
CA THR A 141 12.07 13.35 11.05
C THR A 141 10.61 13.41 11.48
N TYR A 142 9.73 12.63 10.86
CA TYR A 142 8.33 12.57 11.29
C TYR A 142 8.18 12.09 12.76
N PRO A 143 8.83 11.00 13.21
CA PRO A 143 8.75 10.59 14.61
C PRO A 143 9.31 11.65 15.57
N GLY A 144 10.32 12.41 15.18
CA GLY A 144 10.83 13.55 15.94
C GLY A 144 9.78 14.67 16.09
N LYS A 145 9.12 15.06 14.97
CA LYS A 145 8.00 16.01 14.98
C LYS A 145 6.87 15.57 15.90
N LEU A 146 6.48 14.29 15.82
CA LEU A 146 5.44 13.70 16.65
C LEU A 146 5.84 13.67 18.13
N CYS A 147 7.07 13.29 18.45
CA CYS A 147 7.57 13.29 19.83
C CYS A 147 7.48 14.68 20.47
N LYS A 148 7.97 15.71 19.77
CA LYS A 148 7.89 17.10 20.26
C LYS A 148 6.45 17.60 20.37
N PHE A 149 5.59 17.24 19.42
CA PHE A 149 4.16 17.57 19.46
C PHE A 149 3.45 16.92 20.67
N LEU A 150 3.67 15.62 20.90
CA LEU A 150 3.11 14.90 22.05
C LEU A 150 3.65 15.45 23.37
N TYR A 151 4.92 15.84 23.42
CA TYR A 151 5.50 16.48 24.60
C TYR A 151 4.86 17.84 24.88
N THR A 152 4.62 18.66 23.85
CA THR A 152 3.87 19.92 23.99
C THR A 152 2.48 19.69 24.57
N ARG A 153 1.75 18.69 24.05
CA ARG A 153 0.43 18.30 24.57
C ARG A 153 0.50 17.86 26.03
N TYR A 154 1.42 16.96 26.33
CA TYR A 154 1.64 16.44 27.69
C TYR A 154 1.92 17.57 28.69
N LYS A 155 2.80 18.53 28.35
CA LYS A 155 3.08 19.69 29.22
C LYS A 155 1.86 20.60 29.36
N HIS A 156 1.12 20.84 28.27
CA HIS A 156 -0.06 21.70 28.30
C HIS A 156 -1.16 21.16 29.23
N PHE A 157 -1.39 19.85 29.20
CA PHE A 157 -2.40 19.19 30.03
C PHE A 157 -1.84 18.61 31.34
N ASN A 158 -0.62 18.98 31.74
CA ASN A 158 0.04 18.50 32.97
C ASN A 158 0.03 16.97 33.12
N GLY A 159 0.21 16.24 32.01
CA GLY A 159 0.24 14.77 32.00
C GLY A 159 -1.09 14.08 32.24
N ALA A 160 -2.22 14.76 32.03
CA ALA A 160 -3.54 14.16 32.19
C ALA A 160 -3.74 12.91 31.31
N MET A 161 -4.18 11.81 31.92
CA MET A 161 -4.27 10.49 31.29
C MET A 161 -5.38 10.38 30.24
N ASP A 162 -6.43 11.18 30.36
CA ASP A 162 -7.52 11.28 29.39
C ASP A 162 -7.15 12.12 28.15
N LYS A 163 -5.96 12.74 28.14
CA LYS A 163 -5.48 13.57 27.03
C LYS A 163 -4.51 12.84 26.10
N GLY A 164 -4.28 11.54 26.31
CA GLY A 164 -3.53 10.72 25.37
C GLY A 164 -4.16 10.70 23.98
N LEU A 165 -3.35 10.46 22.96
CA LEU A 165 -3.80 10.38 21.56
C LEU A 165 -3.72 8.94 21.04
N VAL A 166 -4.49 8.67 19.99
CA VAL A 166 -4.44 7.42 19.23
C VAL A 166 -3.70 7.67 17.93
N MET A 167 -2.58 6.97 17.74
CA MET A 167 -1.77 7.03 16.52
C MET A 167 -2.23 5.91 15.58
N LEU A 168 -2.61 6.33 14.38
CA LEU A 168 -3.11 5.51 13.27
C LEU A 168 -2.15 5.68 12.07
N PRO A 169 -0.90 5.16 12.15
CA PRO A 169 0.01 5.19 11.02
C PRO A 169 -0.54 4.30 9.91
N VAL A 170 -0.53 4.78 8.67
CA VAL A 170 -0.96 4.03 7.47
C VAL A 170 0.17 3.90 6.45
N GLU A 171 1.42 4.07 6.89
CA GLU A 171 2.62 3.71 6.15
C GLU A 171 2.65 2.20 5.85
N LEU A 172 3.11 1.83 4.65
CA LEU A 172 3.19 0.45 4.17
C LEU A 172 4.47 -0.26 4.67
N ILE A 173 4.73 -0.18 5.98
CA ILE A 173 5.82 -0.89 6.63
C ILE A 173 5.28 -1.89 7.65
N ASP A 174 6.11 -2.89 7.96
CA ASP A 174 5.78 -3.90 8.96
C ASP A 174 5.72 -3.28 10.35
N ASP A 175 4.70 -3.65 11.13
CA ASP A 175 4.53 -3.22 12.52
C ASP A 175 4.64 -1.69 12.69
N ASN A 176 4.06 -0.93 11.74
CA ASN A 176 4.16 0.53 11.64
C ASN A 176 3.89 1.27 12.97
N GLY A 177 2.88 0.87 13.74
CA GLY A 177 2.60 1.38 15.09
C GLY A 177 3.71 1.13 16.11
N ILE A 178 4.23 -0.09 16.15
CA ILE A 178 5.30 -0.50 17.06
C ILE A 178 6.59 0.27 16.71
N MET A 179 6.91 0.37 15.42
CA MET A 179 8.09 1.11 14.95
C MET A 179 7.98 2.61 15.25
N LEU A 180 6.81 3.22 15.02
CA LEU A 180 6.56 4.61 15.37
C LEU A 180 6.73 4.87 16.87
N LYS A 181 6.14 4.02 17.72
CA LYS A 181 6.28 4.10 19.18
C LYS A 181 7.75 4.01 19.60
N LYS A 182 8.49 3.07 19.02
CA LYS A 182 9.92 2.89 19.29
C LYS A 182 10.70 4.16 18.98
N CYS A 183 10.52 4.74 17.79
CA CYS A 183 11.21 5.98 17.40
C CYS A 183 10.84 7.15 18.33
N VAL A 184 9.57 7.32 18.68
CA VAL A 184 9.12 8.39 19.60
C VAL A 184 9.76 8.24 20.98
N VAL A 185 9.82 7.02 21.53
CA VAL A 185 10.48 6.74 22.81
C VAL A 185 11.99 6.97 22.73
N GLU A 186 12.63 6.58 21.63
CA GLU A 186 14.07 6.84 21.40
C GLU A 186 14.36 8.33 21.35
N PHE A 187 13.52 9.14 20.69
CA PHE A 187 13.63 10.60 20.70
C PHE A 187 13.41 11.21 22.08
N ALA A 188 12.39 10.74 22.81
CA ALA A 188 12.14 11.23 24.17
C ALA A 188 13.33 10.99 25.11
N LYS A 189 14.01 9.85 24.96
CA LYS A 189 15.27 9.54 25.68
C LYS A 189 16.43 10.40 25.18
N LEU A 190 16.63 10.50 23.86
CA LEU A 190 17.71 11.29 23.26
C LEU A 190 17.67 12.75 23.71
N TRP A 191 16.47 13.32 23.79
CA TRP A 191 16.24 14.70 24.19
C TRP A 191 16.07 14.90 25.71
N ASN A 192 16.31 13.85 26.50
CA ASN A 192 16.21 13.86 27.97
C ASN A 192 14.86 14.41 28.49
N LEU A 193 13.76 14.04 27.84
CA LEU A 193 12.41 14.41 28.29
C LEU A 193 12.08 13.67 29.60
N GLU A 194 11.19 14.25 30.41
CA GLU A 194 10.88 13.74 31.75
C GLU A 194 10.27 12.33 31.75
N GLU A 195 10.58 11.53 32.78
CA GLU A 195 10.11 10.14 32.90
C GLU A 195 8.57 10.02 32.92
N GLY A 196 7.89 11.04 33.45
CA GLY A 196 6.43 11.14 33.41
C GLY A 196 5.87 11.15 31.98
N PHE A 197 6.60 11.72 31.01
CA PHE A 197 6.19 11.70 29.61
C PHE A 197 6.30 10.30 29.00
N LEU A 198 7.36 9.54 29.32
CA LEU A 198 7.50 8.16 28.87
C LEU A 198 6.36 7.28 29.41
N THR A 199 6.04 7.43 30.70
CA THR A 199 4.90 6.74 31.32
C THR A 199 3.58 7.11 30.66
N TRP A 200 3.38 8.40 30.37
CA TRP A 200 2.19 8.89 29.68
C TRP A 200 2.06 8.35 28.24
N LEU A 201 3.16 8.20 27.50
CA LEU A 201 3.16 7.57 26.18
C LEU A 201 2.72 6.10 26.22
N ASP A 202 3.03 5.37 27.30
CA ASP A 202 2.62 3.98 27.48
C ASP A 202 1.16 3.86 27.93
N ASP A 203 0.77 4.66 28.92
CA ASP A 203 -0.47 4.47 29.64
C ASP A 203 -1.64 5.29 29.07
N ALA A 204 -1.38 6.51 28.55
CA ALA A 204 -2.43 7.40 28.03
C ALA A 204 -2.60 7.27 26.51
N CYS A 205 -1.49 7.11 25.79
CA CYS A 205 -1.51 7.02 24.33
C CYS A 205 -1.78 5.59 23.84
N VAL A 206 -2.14 5.47 22.55
CA VAL A 206 -2.33 4.20 21.86
C VAL A 206 -1.63 4.24 20.51
N PHE A 207 -0.63 3.39 20.31
CA PHE A 207 0.02 3.23 19.01
C PHE A 207 -0.55 1.98 18.34
N THR A 208 -1.37 2.17 17.32
CA THR A 208 -1.99 1.07 16.58
C THR A 208 -1.09 0.61 15.46
N SER A 209 -1.09 -0.69 15.18
CA SER A 209 -0.53 -1.22 13.94
C SER A 209 -1.65 -1.32 12.92
N THR A 210 -1.43 -0.89 11.68
CA THR A 210 -2.48 -0.91 10.67
C THR A 210 -2.07 -1.59 9.37
N LEU A 211 -3.07 -2.11 8.67
CA LEU A 211 -2.99 -2.61 7.31
C LEU A 211 -4.03 -1.87 6.48
N VAL A 212 -3.56 -1.21 5.42
CA VAL A 212 -4.44 -0.47 4.50
C VAL A 212 -4.36 -1.03 3.08
N ASP A 213 -5.47 -0.94 2.35
CA ASP A 213 -5.54 -1.33 0.94
C ASP A 213 -6.59 -0.52 0.18
N ARG A 214 -6.12 0.28 -0.78
CA ARG A 214 -6.90 0.96 -1.83
C ARG A 214 -5.93 1.44 -2.90
N ILE A 215 -6.19 1.12 -4.16
CA ILE A 215 -5.46 1.69 -5.29
C ILE A 215 -5.95 3.12 -5.51
N VAL A 216 -5.04 4.08 -5.41
CA VAL A 216 -5.31 5.50 -5.61
C VAL A 216 -4.49 5.99 -6.79
N THR A 217 -5.17 6.38 -7.88
CA THR A 217 -4.55 6.87 -9.10
C THR A 217 -4.20 8.36 -9.03
N GLY A 218 -4.78 9.08 -8.08
CA GLY A 218 -4.47 10.49 -7.84
C GLY A 218 -5.26 11.43 -8.75
N TYR A 219 -4.66 12.55 -9.12
CA TYR A 219 -5.34 13.57 -9.93
C TYR A 219 -5.62 13.04 -11.36
N PRO A 220 -6.88 13.13 -11.86
CA PRO A 220 -7.29 12.62 -13.17
C PRO A 220 -6.78 13.50 -14.31
N ARG A 221 -5.46 13.49 -14.60
CA ARG A 221 -4.86 14.40 -15.60
C ARG A 221 -5.47 14.28 -17.00
N ASP A 222 -5.85 13.06 -17.39
CA ASP A 222 -6.37 12.77 -18.73
C ASP A 222 -7.83 13.27 -18.91
N ASP A 223 -8.61 13.38 -17.84
CA ASP A 223 -10.06 13.59 -17.88
C ASP A 223 -10.61 14.60 -16.84
N ALA A 224 -9.75 15.40 -16.21
CA ALA A 224 -10.14 16.37 -15.19
C ALA A 224 -11.21 17.37 -15.67
N GLU A 225 -11.08 17.90 -16.89
CA GLU A 225 -12.05 18.87 -17.41
C GLU A 225 -13.43 18.25 -17.68
N GLU A 226 -13.47 16.97 -18.05
CA GLU A 226 -14.73 16.24 -18.24
C GLU A 226 -15.41 16.00 -16.89
N LEU A 227 -14.63 15.57 -15.90
CA LEU A 227 -15.09 15.45 -14.52
C LEU A 227 -15.62 16.79 -13.99
N TRP A 228 -14.93 17.90 -14.23
CA TRP A 228 -15.41 19.23 -13.81
C TRP A 228 -16.76 19.60 -14.44
N LYS A 229 -16.94 19.32 -15.74
CA LYS A 229 -18.22 19.57 -16.43
C LYS A 229 -19.34 18.75 -15.82
N ASP A 230 -19.05 17.50 -15.47
CA ASP A 230 -19.99 16.58 -14.85
C ASP A 230 -20.29 16.95 -13.37
N PHE A 231 -19.31 17.49 -12.64
CA PHE A 231 -19.53 18.02 -11.28
C PHE A 231 -20.28 19.36 -11.28
N GLY A 232 -20.15 20.14 -12.35
CA GLY A 232 -20.66 21.52 -12.45
C GLY A 232 -19.74 22.58 -11.83
N TYR A 233 -18.53 22.21 -11.38
CA TYR A 233 -17.55 23.10 -10.78
C TYR A 233 -16.11 22.67 -11.12
N ARG A 234 -15.17 23.61 -11.04
CA ARG A 234 -13.74 23.32 -11.15
C ARG A 234 -13.23 22.82 -9.80
N ASP A 235 -12.43 21.76 -9.82
CA ASP A 235 -11.75 21.23 -8.65
C ASP A 235 -10.29 20.89 -8.98
N ASN A 236 -9.37 21.68 -8.46
CA ASN A 236 -7.94 21.57 -8.73
C ASN A 236 -7.27 20.41 -8.00
N ILE A 237 -7.96 19.79 -7.05
CA ILE A 237 -7.39 18.77 -6.16
C ILE A 237 -8.26 17.50 -6.09
N VAL A 238 -9.00 17.19 -7.16
CA VAL A 238 -9.71 15.91 -7.33
C VAL A 238 -8.77 14.73 -7.08
N VAL A 239 -9.27 13.70 -6.40
CA VAL A 239 -8.56 12.43 -6.24
C VAL A 239 -9.40 11.30 -6.82
N THR A 240 -8.79 10.49 -7.67
CA THR A 240 -9.38 9.25 -8.19
C THR A 240 -8.78 8.03 -7.50
N ALA A 241 -9.63 7.05 -7.23
CA ALA A 241 -9.25 5.77 -6.64
C ALA A 241 -10.23 4.67 -7.07
N GLU A 242 -9.93 3.42 -6.75
CA GLU A 242 -10.90 2.34 -6.88
C GLU A 242 -11.95 2.35 -5.73
N PRO A 243 -13.15 1.77 -5.93
CA PRO A 243 -14.15 1.66 -4.88
C PRO A 243 -13.69 0.83 -3.68
N PHE A 244 -12.91 -0.23 -3.93
CA PHE A 244 -12.39 -1.10 -2.88
C PHE A 244 -11.57 -0.30 -1.84
N GLY A 245 -11.80 -0.58 -0.57
CA GLY A 245 -11.03 -0.06 0.55
C GLY A 245 -11.00 -1.10 1.66
N LEU A 246 -9.90 -1.18 2.39
CA LEU A 246 -9.80 -1.98 3.61
C LEU A 246 -8.84 -1.31 4.59
N TRP A 247 -9.29 -1.12 5.83
CA TRP A 247 -8.45 -0.63 6.93
C TRP A 247 -8.55 -1.59 8.12
N VAL A 248 -7.50 -2.38 8.36
CA VAL A 248 -7.40 -3.18 9.57
C VAL A 248 -6.61 -2.39 10.61
N ILE A 249 -7.13 -2.30 11.82
CA ILE A 249 -6.53 -1.59 12.95
C ILE A 249 -6.32 -2.59 14.09
N GLU A 250 -5.06 -2.91 14.34
CA GLU A 250 -4.63 -3.69 15.49
C GLU A 250 -4.26 -2.76 16.65
N SER A 251 -4.85 -3.00 17.82
CA SER A 251 -4.60 -2.21 19.01
C SER A 251 -4.69 -3.04 20.28
N ALA A 252 -3.82 -2.75 21.25
CA ALA A 252 -3.87 -3.34 22.58
C ALA A 252 -5.03 -2.78 23.45
N LYS A 253 -5.52 -1.58 23.13
CA LYS A 253 -6.70 -0.97 23.78
C LYS A 253 -7.84 -0.94 22.77
N ASP A 254 -9.03 -1.34 23.19
CA ASP A 254 -10.22 -1.28 22.34
C ASP A 254 -10.62 0.18 22.11
N ILE A 255 -10.45 0.64 20.87
CA ILE A 255 -10.83 1.97 20.40
C ILE A 255 -12.03 1.94 19.45
N SER A 256 -12.64 0.76 19.23
CA SER A 256 -13.68 0.56 18.21
C SER A 256 -14.88 1.47 18.41
N LYS A 257 -15.30 1.68 19.67
CA LYS A 257 -16.42 2.55 20.04
C LYS A 257 -16.11 4.04 19.94
N GLU A 258 -14.83 4.43 20.04
CA GLU A 258 -14.40 5.83 19.92
C GLU A 258 -14.21 6.25 18.46
N PHE A 259 -14.00 5.28 17.56
CA PHE A 259 -13.75 5.48 16.13
C PHE A 259 -14.72 4.64 15.27
N PRO A 260 -16.04 5.01 15.26
CA PRO A 260 -17.13 4.17 14.75
C PRO A 260 -17.26 4.18 13.21
N LEU A 261 -16.14 3.99 12.51
CA LEU A 261 -16.12 3.86 11.06
C LEU A 261 -16.80 2.57 10.56
N PRO A 262 -16.67 1.39 11.22
CA PRO A 262 -17.39 0.19 10.82
C PRO A 262 -18.91 0.36 10.89
N GLU A 263 -19.42 0.98 11.95
CA GLU A 263 -20.85 1.29 12.12
C GLU A 263 -21.33 2.29 11.05
N ALA A 264 -20.44 3.16 10.57
CA ALA A 264 -20.68 4.04 9.43
C ALA A 264 -20.65 3.29 8.07
N GLY A 265 -20.47 1.97 8.05
CA GLY A 265 -20.39 1.15 6.85
C GLY A 265 -19.06 1.29 6.10
N CYS A 266 -18.03 1.87 6.72
CA CYS A 266 -16.69 1.90 6.15
C CYS A 266 -16.04 0.51 6.35
N PRO A 267 -15.19 0.06 5.41
CA PRO A 267 -14.54 -1.25 5.47
C PRO A 267 -13.34 -1.24 6.44
N VAL A 268 -13.65 -0.97 7.71
CA VAL A 268 -12.69 -0.90 8.82
C VAL A 268 -12.89 -2.13 9.71
N ILE A 269 -11.79 -2.78 10.08
CA ILE A 269 -11.79 -3.98 10.93
C ILE A 269 -10.88 -3.70 12.13
N PHE A 270 -11.45 -3.73 13.33
CA PHE A 270 -10.67 -3.76 14.56
C PHE A 270 -10.32 -5.22 14.90
N THR A 271 -9.07 -5.48 15.25
CA THR A 271 -8.57 -6.83 15.56
C THR A 271 -7.52 -6.76 16.67
N ASP A 272 -7.28 -7.88 17.33
CA ASP A 272 -6.14 -8.07 18.23
C ASP A 272 -4.88 -8.57 17.49
N ASN A 273 -5.03 -9.00 16.24
CA ASN A 273 -3.95 -9.51 15.40
C ASN A 273 -4.26 -9.29 13.91
N GLN A 274 -3.50 -8.41 13.25
CA GLN A 274 -3.67 -8.12 11.82
C GLN A 274 -2.92 -9.11 10.91
N LYS A 275 -2.03 -9.95 11.45
CA LYS A 275 -1.16 -10.84 10.66
C LYS A 275 -1.94 -11.73 9.67
N PRO A 276 -3.08 -12.34 10.03
CA PRO A 276 -3.86 -13.14 9.08
C PRO A 276 -4.39 -12.33 7.89
N TYR A 277 -4.90 -11.12 8.14
CA TYR A 277 -5.40 -10.21 7.09
C TYR A 277 -4.27 -9.74 6.17
N LYS A 278 -3.10 -9.45 6.75
CA LYS A 278 -1.89 -9.10 5.98
C LYS A 278 -1.46 -10.27 5.11
N GLN A 279 -1.39 -11.48 5.65
CA GLN A 279 -1.06 -12.68 4.88
C GLN A 279 -2.06 -12.92 3.73
N ARG A 280 -3.37 -12.78 3.99
CA ARG A 280 -4.40 -12.84 2.94
C ARG A 280 -4.14 -11.85 1.82
N LYS A 281 -3.95 -10.56 2.13
CA LYS A 281 -3.65 -9.52 1.12
C LYS A 281 -2.37 -9.84 0.35
N VAL A 282 -1.28 -10.15 1.06
CA VAL A 282 0.03 -10.41 0.47
C VAL A 282 -0.01 -11.64 -0.45
N ARG A 283 -0.71 -12.71 -0.07
CA ARG A 283 -0.75 -13.93 -0.88
C ARG A 283 -1.78 -13.86 -2.00
N ILE A 284 -2.99 -13.34 -1.77
CA ILE A 284 -4.05 -13.32 -2.78
C ILE A 284 -3.89 -12.14 -3.75
N LEU A 285 -3.74 -10.90 -3.27
CA LEU A 285 -3.62 -9.74 -4.17
C LEU A 285 -2.19 -9.64 -4.74
N ASN A 286 -1.20 -9.52 -3.85
CA ASN A 286 0.17 -9.27 -4.28
C ASN A 286 0.80 -10.53 -4.90
N GLY A 287 0.47 -11.72 -4.38
CA GLY A 287 0.88 -12.99 -4.92
C GLY A 287 0.26 -13.27 -6.30
N ALA A 288 -1.01 -12.90 -6.53
CA ALA A 288 -1.60 -12.96 -7.87
C ALA A 288 -0.73 -12.17 -8.87
N HIS A 289 -0.57 -10.87 -8.64
CA HIS A 289 0.26 -10.02 -9.49
C HIS A 289 1.65 -10.62 -9.73
N THR A 290 2.36 -10.98 -8.67
CA THR A 290 3.72 -11.51 -8.80
C THR A 290 3.78 -12.85 -9.54
N SER A 291 2.73 -13.68 -9.46
CA SER A 291 2.70 -15.00 -10.13
C SER A 291 2.49 -14.92 -11.65
N PHE A 292 1.68 -13.97 -12.16
CA PHE A 292 1.30 -13.97 -13.58
C PHE A 292 1.94 -12.84 -14.40
N VAL A 293 2.31 -11.70 -13.78
CA VAL A 293 2.67 -10.47 -14.51
C VAL A 293 3.83 -10.69 -15.49
N LEU A 294 4.85 -11.44 -15.09
CA LEU A 294 6.03 -11.69 -15.95
C LEU A 294 5.70 -12.63 -17.11
N ALA A 295 4.89 -13.66 -16.86
CA ALA A 295 4.36 -14.54 -17.89
C ALA A 295 3.47 -13.78 -18.87
N SER A 296 2.56 -12.94 -18.36
CA SER A 296 1.68 -12.13 -19.18
C SER A 296 2.43 -11.10 -20.01
N TYR A 297 3.47 -10.47 -19.47
CA TYR A 297 4.28 -9.53 -20.22
C TYR A 297 4.95 -10.25 -21.39
N LEU A 298 5.63 -11.37 -21.13
CA LEU A 298 6.27 -12.16 -22.18
C LEU A 298 5.28 -12.82 -23.16
N ALA A 299 4.01 -12.96 -22.79
CA ALA A 299 2.94 -13.43 -23.66
C ALA A 299 2.30 -12.34 -24.54
N GLY A 300 2.73 -11.07 -24.38
CA GLY A 300 2.36 -9.96 -25.27
C GLY A 300 1.44 -8.89 -24.67
N ASN A 301 1.08 -8.98 -23.39
CA ASN A 301 0.26 -7.96 -22.73
C ASN A 301 1.16 -6.88 -22.07
N ASP A 302 0.66 -5.66 -21.92
CA ASP A 302 1.37 -4.53 -21.31
C ASP A 302 0.67 -4.01 -20.04
N TYR A 303 -0.64 -4.24 -19.92
CA TYR A 303 -1.44 -3.82 -18.77
C TYR A 303 -2.18 -4.98 -18.12
N VAL A 304 -2.40 -4.89 -16.80
CA VAL A 304 -3.17 -5.89 -16.03
C VAL A 304 -4.53 -6.16 -16.65
N ARG A 305 -5.22 -5.14 -17.16
CA ARG A 305 -6.53 -5.29 -17.77
C ARG A 305 -6.48 -6.20 -19.01
N GLU A 306 -5.49 -6.03 -19.87
CA GLU A 306 -5.29 -6.89 -21.06
C GLU A 306 -5.08 -8.34 -20.63
N SER A 307 -4.29 -8.56 -19.57
CA SER A 307 -4.12 -9.89 -18.97
C SER A 307 -5.44 -10.50 -18.49
N MET A 308 -6.41 -9.70 -18.05
CA MET A 308 -7.73 -10.18 -17.59
C MET A 308 -8.71 -10.39 -18.74
N GLU A 309 -8.47 -9.76 -19.89
CA GLU A 309 -9.22 -9.95 -21.14
C GLU A 309 -8.65 -11.13 -21.96
N ASP A 310 -7.38 -11.48 -21.74
CA ASP A 310 -6.73 -12.68 -22.28
C ASP A 310 -7.14 -13.94 -21.51
N GLU A 311 -7.92 -14.81 -22.15
CA GLU A 311 -8.47 -16.02 -21.54
C GLU A 311 -7.38 -16.96 -20.98
N ILE A 312 -6.23 -17.09 -21.64
CA ILE A 312 -5.14 -17.98 -21.20
C ILE A 312 -4.51 -17.43 -19.92
N ILE A 313 -4.20 -16.13 -19.89
CA ILE A 313 -3.58 -15.50 -18.73
C ILE A 313 -4.57 -15.35 -17.57
N GLY A 314 -5.82 -14.99 -17.88
CA GLY A 314 -6.91 -14.92 -16.91
C GLY A 314 -7.15 -16.26 -16.22
N ASN A 315 -7.18 -17.37 -16.97
CA ASN A 315 -7.33 -18.72 -16.42
C ASN A 315 -6.12 -19.13 -15.58
N PHE A 316 -4.89 -18.88 -16.05
CA PHE A 316 -3.66 -19.14 -15.29
C PHE A 316 -3.70 -18.44 -13.93
N MET A 317 -4.03 -17.14 -13.91
CA MET A 317 -4.11 -16.34 -12.69
C MET A 317 -5.24 -16.82 -11.77
N HIS A 318 -6.41 -17.14 -12.33
CA HIS A 318 -7.53 -17.69 -11.57
C HIS A 318 -7.15 -19.01 -10.89
N GLN A 319 -6.65 -20.00 -11.63
CA GLN A 319 -6.26 -21.29 -11.08
C GLN A 319 -5.12 -21.16 -10.06
N THR A 320 -4.13 -20.30 -10.31
CA THR A 320 -3.09 -19.99 -9.31
C THR A 320 -3.71 -19.58 -7.97
N ILE A 321 -4.71 -18.69 -7.99
CA ILE A 321 -5.28 -18.16 -6.76
C ILE A 321 -6.20 -19.16 -6.08
N TYR A 322 -7.18 -19.70 -6.80
CA TYR A 322 -8.21 -20.55 -6.22
C TYR A 322 -7.69 -21.96 -5.87
N ASP A 323 -6.81 -22.52 -6.69
CA ASP A 323 -6.36 -23.90 -6.54
C ASP A 323 -5.04 -24.00 -5.77
N GLU A 324 -4.17 -22.99 -5.84
CA GLU A 324 -2.82 -23.08 -5.24
C GLU A 324 -2.59 -22.14 -4.06
N VAL A 325 -3.14 -20.92 -4.07
CA VAL A 325 -2.92 -19.95 -2.98
C VAL A 325 -3.94 -20.10 -1.85
N ILE A 326 -5.24 -20.08 -2.15
CA ILE A 326 -6.31 -20.15 -1.13
C ILE A 326 -6.15 -21.37 -0.20
N PRO A 327 -5.83 -22.59 -0.69
CA PRO A 327 -5.65 -23.76 0.18
C PRO A 327 -4.47 -23.67 1.17
N THR A 328 -3.62 -22.65 1.07
CA THR A 328 -2.43 -22.44 1.93
C THR A 328 -2.67 -21.45 3.06
N LEU A 329 -3.84 -20.82 3.09
CA LEU A 329 -4.23 -19.81 4.08
C LEU A 329 -5.13 -20.44 5.15
N ASP A 330 -5.11 -19.86 6.35
CA ASP A 330 -5.81 -20.39 7.54
C ASP A 330 -7.07 -19.60 7.91
N LEU A 331 -7.40 -18.53 7.16
CA LEU A 331 -8.65 -17.79 7.35
C LEU A 331 -9.86 -18.61 6.86
N PRO A 332 -11.08 -18.28 7.31
CA PRO A 332 -12.31 -18.86 6.79
C PRO A 332 -12.34 -18.81 5.26
N LYS A 333 -12.72 -19.93 4.63
CA LYS A 333 -12.69 -20.06 3.17
C LYS A 333 -13.56 -19.01 2.48
N GLU A 334 -14.71 -18.67 3.06
CA GLU A 334 -15.62 -17.63 2.54
C GLU A 334 -14.92 -16.26 2.47
N ASP A 335 -14.29 -15.81 3.57
CA ASP A 335 -13.50 -14.57 3.61
C ASP A 335 -12.35 -14.53 2.59
N LEU A 336 -11.78 -15.69 2.24
CA LEU A 336 -10.74 -15.81 1.23
C LEU A 336 -11.31 -15.71 -0.19
N LEU A 337 -12.44 -16.36 -0.45
CA LEU A 337 -13.13 -16.34 -1.74
C LEU A 337 -13.71 -14.96 -2.05
N GLU A 338 -14.35 -14.31 -1.08
CA GLU A 338 -14.85 -12.94 -1.23
C GLU A 338 -13.71 -11.97 -1.55
N PHE A 339 -12.58 -12.09 -0.83
CA PHE A 339 -11.41 -11.27 -1.11
C PHE A 339 -10.81 -11.56 -2.50
N ALA A 340 -10.74 -12.82 -2.92
CA ALA A 340 -10.25 -13.19 -4.26
C ALA A 340 -11.16 -12.66 -5.38
N GLN A 341 -12.49 -12.71 -5.18
CA GLN A 341 -13.46 -12.13 -6.11
C GLN A 341 -13.31 -10.62 -6.21
N ALA A 342 -13.12 -9.93 -5.08
CA ALA A 342 -12.84 -8.50 -5.06
C ALA A 342 -11.54 -8.19 -5.82
N VAL A 343 -10.46 -8.95 -5.63
CA VAL A 343 -9.21 -8.80 -6.37
C VAL A 343 -9.42 -8.94 -7.89
N ASN A 344 -10.19 -9.94 -8.34
CA ASN A 344 -10.51 -10.11 -9.75
C ASN A 344 -11.26 -8.89 -10.34
N GLY A 345 -12.24 -8.34 -9.60
CA GLY A 345 -12.92 -7.11 -10.00
C GLY A 345 -11.98 -5.90 -10.12
N ARG A 346 -11.01 -5.79 -9.20
CA ARG A 346 -10.00 -4.71 -9.21
C ARG A 346 -9.06 -4.80 -10.40
N PHE A 347 -8.64 -6.01 -10.79
CA PHE A 347 -7.78 -6.21 -11.96
C PHE A 347 -8.49 -5.90 -13.29
N LYS A 348 -9.82 -6.02 -13.33
CA LYS A 348 -10.66 -5.66 -14.48
C LYS A 348 -11.07 -4.19 -14.52
N ASN A 349 -10.57 -3.36 -13.59
CA ASN A 349 -10.97 -1.96 -13.50
C ASN A 349 -10.58 -1.16 -14.76
N PRO A 350 -11.54 -0.68 -15.58
CA PRO A 350 -11.24 -0.02 -16.85
C PRO A 350 -10.62 1.37 -16.68
N TYR A 351 -10.69 1.94 -15.47
CA TYR A 351 -10.20 3.28 -15.16
C TYR A 351 -8.76 3.31 -14.64
N ILE A 352 -8.10 2.14 -14.49
CA ILE A 352 -6.75 2.03 -13.96
C ILE A 352 -5.82 1.43 -15.05
N LYS A 353 -4.83 2.21 -15.47
CA LYS A 353 -3.75 1.75 -16.37
C LYS A 353 -2.59 1.19 -15.55
N HIS A 354 -2.68 -0.06 -15.12
CA HIS A 354 -1.64 -0.70 -14.31
C HIS A 354 -0.65 -1.46 -15.20
N ALA A 355 0.49 -0.83 -15.51
CA ALA A 355 1.50 -1.39 -16.40
C ALA A 355 2.23 -2.59 -15.77
N LEU A 356 2.36 -3.69 -16.51
CA LEU A 356 3.03 -4.90 -16.05
C LEU A 356 4.50 -4.66 -15.69
N LEU A 357 5.20 -3.82 -16.44
CA LEU A 357 6.59 -3.43 -16.13
C LEU A 357 6.72 -2.60 -14.84
N ALA A 358 5.71 -1.83 -14.46
CA ALA A 358 5.73 -1.14 -13.17
C ALA A 358 5.61 -2.15 -12.01
N ILE A 359 4.84 -3.23 -12.23
CA ILE A 359 4.64 -4.28 -11.23
C ILE A 359 5.87 -5.21 -11.14
N SER A 360 6.61 -5.40 -12.24
CA SER A 360 7.79 -6.29 -12.32
C SER A 360 9.02 -5.80 -11.55
N LEU A 361 9.07 -4.52 -11.16
CA LEU A 361 10.17 -3.96 -10.35
C LEU A 361 10.45 -4.84 -9.11
N ASN A 362 11.69 -5.24 -8.87
CA ASN A 362 12.11 -6.05 -7.72
C ASN A 362 11.40 -7.42 -7.62
N SER A 363 11.21 -8.11 -8.75
CA SER A 363 10.43 -9.35 -8.78
C SER A 363 11.03 -10.48 -7.95
N VAL A 364 12.35 -10.56 -7.77
CA VAL A 364 12.97 -11.62 -6.98
C VAL A 364 12.55 -11.54 -5.51
N SER A 365 12.71 -10.38 -4.89
CA SER A 365 12.33 -10.17 -3.49
C SER A 365 10.81 -10.24 -3.31
N LYS A 366 10.03 -9.73 -4.29
CA LYS A 366 8.57 -9.87 -4.31
C LYS A 366 8.14 -11.34 -4.37
N TRP A 367 8.75 -12.17 -5.21
CA TRP A 367 8.39 -13.59 -5.33
C TRP A 367 8.68 -14.35 -4.03
N ARG A 368 9.85 -14.11 -3.41
CA ARG A 368 10.19 -14.63 -2.07
C ARG A 368 9.14 -14.26 -1.03
N ALA A 369 8.70 -13.01 -0.99
CA ALA A 369 7.77 -12.54 0.03
C ALA A 369 6.31 -12.96 -0.21
N ARG A 370 5.90 -13.10 -1.48
CA ARG A 370 4.48 -13.20 -1.87
C ARG A 370 4.05 -14.59 -2.36
N CYS A 371 4.93 -15.28 -3.08
CA CYS A 371 4.61 -16.55 -3.76
C CYS A 371 5.25 -17.76 -3.08
N MET A 372 6.52 -17.64 -2.67
CA MET A 372 7.28 -18.73 -2.04
C MET A 372 6.56 -19.34 -0.81
N PRO A 373 5.96 -18.56 0.11
CA PRO A 373 5.26 -19.15 1.25
C PRO A 373 4.08 -20.02 0.85
N SER A 374 3.32 -19.61 -0.18
CA SER A 374 2.23 -20.43 -0.73
C SER A 374 2.78 -21.71 -1.36
N LEU A 375 3.88 -21.63 -2.11
CA LEU A 375 4.48 -22.81 -2.75
C LEU A 375 4.89 -23.88 -1.73
N LEU A 376 5.58 -23.46 -0.66
CA LEU A 376 6.08 -24.37 0.37
C LEU A 376 4.95 -24.97 1.19
N VAL A 377 3.97 -24.16 1.60
CA VAL A 377 2.81 -24.63 2.36
C VAL A 377 1.94 -25.54 1.50
N TYR A 378 1.80 -25.28 0.20
CA TYR A 378 1.09 -26.16 -0.73
C TYR A 378 1.79 -27.53 -0.78
N MET A 379 3.11 -27.55 -0.97
CA MET A 379 3.90 -28.78 -0.97
C MET A 379 3.75 -29.54 0.35
N GLU A 380 3.82 -28.86 1.48
CA GLU A 380 3.63 -29.46 2.81
C GLU A 380 2.23 -30.09 2.96
N ARG A 381 1.18 -29.37 2.54
CA ARG A 381 -0.22 -29.80 2.71
C ARG A 381 -0.68 -30.85 1.71
N LYS A 382 -0.13 -30.84 0.49
CA LYS A 382 -0.59 -31.65 -0.65
C LYS A 382 0.38 -32.75 -1.05
N GLY A 383 1.65 -32.63 -0.68
CA GLY A 383 2.71 -33.57 -1.08
C GLY A 383 3.11 -33.49 -2.55
N GLU A 384 2.66 -32.45 -3.27
CA GLU A 384 2.97 -32.21 -4.68
C GLU A 384 3.21 -30.71 -4.93
N LEU A 385 3.90 -30.39 -6.03
CA LEU A 385 4.21 -29.01 -6.39
C LEU A 385 2.97 -28.29 -6.97
N PRO A 386 2.72 -27.03 -6.57
CA PRO A 386 1.72 -26.19 -7.23
C PRO A 386 2.21 -25.82 -8.63
N LYS A 387 1.48 -26.21 -9.67
CA LYS A 387 1.92 -26.13 -11.07
C LYS A 387 2.14 -24.69 -11.52
N HIS A 388 1.21 -23.78 -11.24
CA HIS A 388 1.24 -22.40 -11.71
C HIS A 388 2.28 -21.58 -10.95
N LEU A 389 2.36 -21.71 -9.62
CA LEU A 389 3.42 -21.07 -8.83
C LEU A 389 4.82 -21.58 -9.24
N THR A 390 4.96 -22.87 -9.57
CA THR A 390 6.22 -23.40 -10.10
C THR A 390 6.55 -22.82 -11.47
N PHE A 391 5.57 -22.74 -12.38
CA PHE A 391 5.73 -22.09 -13.68
C PHE A 391 6.09 -20.60 -13.54
N SER A 392 5.54 -19.90 -12.54
CA SER A 392 5.85 -18.49 -12.30
C SER A 392 7.34 -18.24 -12.00
N ILE A 393 8.06 -19.21 -11.42
CA ILE A 393 9.52 -19.13 -11.24
C ILE A 393 10.21 -19.18 -12.61
N ALA A 394 9.82 -20.13 -13.47
CA ALA A 394 10.37 -20.23 -14.81
C ALA A 394 10.08 -18.97 -15.63
N ALA A 395 8.88 -18.39 -15.49
CA ALA A 395 8.51 -17.12 -16.12
C ALA A 395 9.33 -15.93 -15.59
N LEU A 396 9.63 -15.89 -14.28
CA LEU A 396 10.54 -14.89 -13.71
C LEU A 396 11.93 -15.02 -14.33
N MET A 397 12.47 -16.24 -14.36
CA MET A 397 13.78 -16.50 -14.94
C MET A 397 13.85 -16.17 -16.44
N ALA A 398 12.77 -16.42 -17.18
CA ALA A 398 12.66 -16.06 -18.60
C ALA A 398 12.48 -14.55 -18.83
N PHE A 399 11.90 -13.82 -17.87
CA PHE A 399 11.79 -12.36 -17.96
C PHE A 399 13.13 -11.68 -17.69
N TYR A 400 13.93 -12.22 -16.76
CA TYR A 400 15.26 -11.74 -16.43
C TYR A 400 16.32 -12.35 -17.38
N THR A 401 16.12 -12.17 -18.69
CA THR A 401 17.07 -12.61 -19.73
C THR A 401 17.83 -11.43 -20.33
N GLY A 402 19.11 -11.65 -20.62
CA GLY A 402 20.00 -10.63 -21.19
C GLY A 402 21.38 -10.69 -20.55
N SER A 403 22.36 -10.07 -21.19
CA SER A 403 23.72 -9.94 -20.67
C SER A 403 24.16 -8.48 -20.49
N GLU A 404 23.39 -7.53 -21.02
CA GLU A 404 23.69 -6.10 -20.97
C GLU A 404 22.95 -5.44 -19.82
N ILE A 405 23.68 -4.67 -19.01
CA ILE A 405 23.12 -3.76 -18.02
C ILE A 405 23.36 -2.33 -18.49
N ARG A 406 22.29 -1.56 -18.66
CA ARG A 406 22.32 -0.16 -19.09
C ARG A 406 21.42 0.67 -18.17
N GLU A 407 21.91 1.82 -17.73
CA GLU A 407 21.15 2.74 -16.85
C GLU A 407 20.52 2.07 -15.60
N LYS A 408 21.26 1.14 -14.98
CA LYS A 408 20.81 0.34 -13.80
C LYS A 408 19.66 -0.63 -14.09
N ALA A 409 19.41 -0.96 -15.36
CA ALA A 409 18.46 -1.99 -15.78
C ALA A 409 19.20 -3.12 -16.50
N LEU A 410 18.78 -4.37 -16.31
CA LEU A 410 19.12 -5.46 -17.22
C LEU A 410 18.22 -5.34 -18.46
N ILE A 411 18.80 -5.48 -19.66
CA ILE A 411 18.08 -5.29 -20.92
C ILE A 411 17.54 -6.63 -21.41
N GLY A 412 16.22 -6.78 -21.28
CA GLY A 412 15.45 -7.91 -21.83
C GLY A 412 14.89 -7.60 -23.22
N HIS A 413 14.43 -8.63 -23.92
CA HIS A 413 13.86 -8.50 -25.27
C HIS A 413 12.54 -9.27 -25.39
N ARG A 414 11.50 -8.62 -25.90
CA ARG A 414 10.21 -9.22 -26.26
C ARG A 414 9.88 -8.82 -27.69
N ASP A 415 9.72 -9.79 -28.59
CA ASP A 415 9.43 -9.57 -30.01
C ASP A 415 10.39 -8.58 -30.71
N GLY A 416 11.67 -8.62 -30.32
CA GLY A 416 12.70 -7.73 -30.85
C GLY A 416 12.71 -6.31 -30.26
N GLN A 417 11.82 -6.00 -29.31
CA GLN A 417 11.82 -4.74 -28.56
C GLN A 417 12.50 -4.91 -27.20
N GLU A 418 13.35 -3.96 -26.85
CA GLU A 418 14.00 -3.91 -25.54
C GLU A 418 13.00 -3.54 -24.44
N TYR A 419 13.17 -4.11 -23.25
CA TYR A 419 12.52 -3.67 -22.04
C TYR A 419 13.49 -3.67 -20.85
N ASN A 420 13.20 -2.81 -19.87
CA ASN A 420 14.03 -2.66 -18.69
C ASN A 420 13.59 -3.61 -17.59
N VAL A 421 14.49 -4.48 -17.16
CA VAL A 421 14.36 -5.27 -15.94
C VAL A 421 15.01 -4.49 -14.80
N MET A 422 14.18 -4.10 -13.82
CA MET A 422 14.60 -3.28 -12.69
C MET A 422 14.60 -4.11 -11.40
N ASP A 423 15.76 -4.22 -10.78
CA ASP A 423 15.96 -4.94 -9.50
C ASP A 423 17.25 -4.45 -8.83
N ASP A 424 17.59 -5.00 -7.66
CA ASP A 424 18.85 -4.72 -6.98
C ASP A 424 20.05 -5.10 -7.86
N ALA A 425 21.14 -4.32 -7.76
CA ALA A 425 22.30 -4.48 -8.63
C ALA A 425 22.91 -5.90 -8.60
N ALA A 426 22.93 -6.55 -7.43
CA ALA A 426 23.39 -7.92 -7.28
C ALA A 426 22.49 -8.94 -8.00
N VAL A 427 21.17 -8.71 -7.99
CA VAL A 427 20.20 -9.52 -8.72
C VAL A 427 20.43 -9.37 -10.23
N LEU A 428 20.53 -8.13 -10.72
CA LEU A 428 20.77 -7.88 -12.15
C LEU A 428 22.07 -8.51 -12.64
N ALA A 429 23.15 -8.38 -11.87
CA ALA A 429 24.45 -8.99 -12.20
C ALA A 429 24.40 -10.52 -12.24
N PHE A 430 23.65 -11.15 -11.31
CA PHE A 430 23.43 -12.59 -11.33
C PHE A 430 22.75 -13.02 -12.63
N PHE A 431 21.67 -12.36 -13.03
CA PHE A 431 20.95 -12.73 -14.25
C PHE A 431 21.75 -12.46 -15.52
N ALA A 432 22.49 -11.35 -15.57
CA ALA A 432 23.41 -11.05 -16.68
C ALA A 432 24.46 -12.16 -16.89
N ALA A 433 24.95 -12.76 -15.80
CA ALA A 433 25.99 -13.80 -15.85
C ALA A 433 25.44 -15.23 -16.08
N ASN A 434 24.16 -15.48 -15.81
CA ASN A 434 23.62 -16.84 -15.78
C ASN A 434 22.49 -17.10 -16.80
N SER A 435 21.78 -16.08 -17.27
CA SER A 435 20.55 -16.26 -18.06
C SER A 435 20.75 -16.94 -19.42
N ALA A 436 21.99 -16.96 -19.94
CA ALA A 436 22.34 -17.65 -21.19
C ALA A 436 22.82 -19.11 -21.01
N LYS A 437 22.96 -19.59 -19.76
CA LYS A 437 23.39 -20.97 -19.47
C LYS A 437 22.30 -21.99 -19.85
N PRO A 438 22.67 -23.28 -20.04
CA PRO A 438 21.70 -24.37 -20.15
C PRO A 438 20.67 -24.33 -19.00
N SER A 439 19.40 -24.64 -19.28
CA SER A 439 18.32 -24.35 -18.31
C SER A 439 18.55 -25.02 -16.96
N ALA A 440 19.02 -26.28 -16.93
CA ALA A 440 19.31 -26.98 -15.69
C ALA A 440 20.38 -26.28 -14.83
N GLU A 441 21.46 -25.78 -15.45
CA GLU A 441 22.51 -25.05 -14.74
C GLU A 441 22.01 -23.70 -14.21
N PHE A 442 21.22 -22.98 -15.02
CA PHE A 442 20.65 -21.70 -14.63
C PHE A 442 19.63 -21.85 -13.48
N VAL A 443 18.75 -22.86 -13.58
CA VAL A 443 17.76 -23.18 -12.55
C VAL A 443 18.44 -23.59 -11.25
N ASN A 444 19.45 -24.45 -11.31
CA ASN A 444 20.19 -24.85 -10.12
C ASN A 444 20.85 -23.63 -9.44
N ALA A 445 21.55 -22.79 -10.22
CA ALA A 445 22.22 -21.59 -9.69
C ALA A 445 21.24 -20.57 -9.07
N TYR A 446 20.03 -20.44 -9.64
CA TYR A 446 19.02 -19.54 -9.11
C TYR A 446 18.40 -20.10 -7.83
N LEU A 447 17.88 -21.34 -7.88
CA LEU A 447 17.18 -21.95 -6.75
C LEU A 447 18.09 -22.20 -5.54
N SER A 448 19.38 -22.45 -5.75
CA SER A 448 20.34 -22.62 -4.65
C SER A 448 20.81 -21.30 -4.01
N ASN A 449 20.39 -20.15 -4.54
CA ASN A 449 20.82 -18.86 -4.05
C ASN A 449 20.06 -18.45 -2.77
N VAL A 450 20.68 -18.68 -1.63
CA VAL A 450 20.11 -18.40 -0.30
C VAL A 450 19.88 -16.89 -0.08
N ASP A 451 20.66 -16.01 -0.71
CA ASP A 451 20.43 -14.56 -0.56
C ASP A 451 19.10 -14.14 -1.22
N PHE A 452 18.73 -14.78 -2.33
CA PHE A 452 17.50 -14.50 -3.05
C PHE A 452 16.28 -15.09 -2.35
N HIS A 453 16.40 -16.31 -1.81
CA HIS A 453 15.25 -17.09 -1.34
C HIS A 453 15.17 -17.20 0.18
N GLY A 454 16.26 -16.93 0.90
CA GLY A 454 16.40 -17.20 2.33
C GLY A 454 16.67 -18.66 2.69
N GLN A 455 16.64 -19.55 1.70
CA GLN A 455 16.93 -20.98 1.81
C GLN A 455 17.31 -21.55 0.43
N ASP A 456 17.90 -22.73 0.40
CA ASP A 456 18.16 -23.46 -0.84
C ASP A 456 16.89 -24.16 -1.33
N LEU A 457 16.28 -23.63 -2.40
CA LEU A 457 15.06 -24.18 -2.98
C LEU A 457 15.29 -25.46 -3.79
N THR A 458 16.53 -25.82 -4.10
CA THR A 458 16.82 -27.13 -4.73
C THR A 458 16.50 -28.30 -3.81
N GLN A 459 16.38 -28.05 -2.50
CA GLN A 459 15.96 -29.03 -1.50
C GLN A 459 14.45 -29.33 -1.53
N VAL A 460 13.65 -28.53 -2.25
CA VAL A 460 12.22 -28.81 -2.45
C VAL A 460 12.09 -29.88 -3.53
N ALA A 461 11.57 -31.05 -3.13
CA ALA A 461 11.51 -32.23 -3.99
C ALA A 461 10.82 -31.94 -5.34
N GLY A 462 11.52 -32.25 -6.43
CA GLY A 462 11.04 -32.10 -7.81
C GLY A 462 11.01 -30.67 -8.34
N LEU A 463 11.31 -29.64 -7.53
CA LEU A 463 11.15 -28.25 -7.94
C LEU A 463 12.13 -27.86 -9.06
N ALA A 464 13.41 -28.21 -8.92
CA ALA A 464 14.43 -27.90 -9.92
C ALA A 464 14.12 -28.54 -11.27
N ASP A 465 13.66 -29.79 -11.28
CA ASP A 465 13.31 -30.50 -12.51
C ASP A 465 12.09 -29.86 -13.20
N ALA A 466 11.04 -29.54 -12.43
CA ALA A 466 9.84 -28.91 -12.95
C ALA A 466 10.11 -27.51 -13.51
N VAL A 467 10.87 -26.67 -12.80
CA VAL A 467 11.24 -25.32 -13.27
C VAL A 467 12.13 -25.43 -14.51
N THR A 468 13.05 -26.40 -14.56
CA THR A 468 13.89 -26.65 -15.75
C THR A 468 13.04 -26.99 -16.96
N ALA A 469 12.07 -27.90 -16.82
CA ALA A 469 11.17 -28.28 -17.90
C ALA A 469 10.35 -27.09 -18.43
N TYR A 470 9.76 -26.30 -17.52
CA TYR A 470 9.00 -25.11 -17.93
C TYR A 470 9.88 -24.04 -18.58
N LEU A 471 11.10 -23.82 -18.09
CA LEU A 471 12.02 -22.86 -18.67
C LEU A 471 12.48 -23.28 -20.08
N GLU A 472 12.70 -24.57 -20.32
CA GLU A 472 12.98 -25.10 -21.67
C GLU A 472 11.78 -24.91 -22.60
N ASP A 473 10.55 -25.15 -22.13
CA ASP A 473 9.34 -24.89 -22.93
C ASP A 473 9.23 -23.40 -23.30
N ILE A 474 9.49 -22.49 -22.35
CA ILE A 474 9.46 -21.05 -22.61
C ILE A 474 10.54 -20.65 -23.63
N ARG A 475 11.76 -21.17 -23.50
CA ARG A 475 12.88 -20.86 -24.41
C ARG A 475 12.65 -21.40 -25.82
N THR A 476 12.02 -22.57 -25.96
CA THR A 476 11.83 -23.24 -27.25
C THR A 476 10.56 -22.80 -27.98
N LEU A 477 9.46 -22.61 -27.25
CA LEU A 477 8.14 -22.33 -27.82
C LEU A 477 7.76 -20.83 -27.74
N GLY A 478 8.42 -20.08 -26.86
CA GLY A 478 7.96 -18.77 -26.41
C GLY A 478 6.92 -18.89 -25.29
N MET A 479 6.76 -17.82 -24.51
CA MET A 479 5.94 -17.84 -23.28
C MET A 479 4.50 -18.29 -23.54
N ARG A 480 3.81 -17.70 -24.52
CA ARG A 480 2.39 -17.96 -24.77
C ARG A 480 2.11 -19.43 -25.08
N LYS A 481 2.87 -20.02 -26.00
CA LYS A 481 2.76 -21.45 -26.35
C LYS A 481 3.19 -22.38 -25.21
N ALA A 482 4.14 -21.94 -24.39
CA ALA A 482 4.53 -22.69 -23.19
C ALA A 482 3.37 -22.75 -22.17
N ILE A 483 2.60 -21.67 -22.00
CA ILE A 483 1.41 -21.68 -21.14
C ILE A 483 0.35 -22.62 -21.75
N GLU A 484 -0.02 -22.46 -23.02
CA GLU A 484 -1.01 -23.30 -23.73
C GLU A 484 -0.68 -24.81 -23.72
N LYS A 485 0.61 -25.16 -23.68
CA LYS A 485 1.06 -26.55 -23.59
C LYS A 485 0.83 -27.15 -22.19
N ASN A 486 1.00 -26.32 -21.15
CA ASN A 486 1.11 -26.79 -19.77
C ASN A 486 -0.19 -26.60 -18.95
N PHE A 487 -1.11 -25.75 -19.42
CA PHE A 487 -2.39 -25.41 -18.79
C PHE A 487 -3.48 -25.30 -19.85
#